data_AF-A0AAN7MJT1-F1
#
_entry.id   AF-A0AAN7MJT1-F1
#
_cell.length_a   1.000
_cell.length_b   1.000
_cell.length_c   1.000
_cell.angle_alpha   90.00
_cell.angle_beta   90.00
_cell.angle_gamma   90.00
#
_symmetry.space_group_name_H-M   'P 1'
#
loop_
_entity.id
_entity.type
_entity.pdbx_description
1 polymer ?
#
loop_
_entity_poly.entity_id
_entity_poly.type
_entity_poly.pdbx_seq_one_letter_code
_entity_poly.pdbx_strand_id
1 'polypeptide(L)'
;MKFNKDKCKILHLGQNNQRPQYRRGSVWLGSSFVERDLGVLVDNKLNMSQQCTAAATKANRILGCIHRGITSRDRDVTSDRTRGNGLKLCQGRFRLDIRKFYFTERVIKHWNRLPREVVESPSLEVFKRPVDVVLRDMV
;
A
#
# COMPACT_ATOMS: atom_id res chain seq x y z
N MET A 1 -17.76 30.19 -5.96
CA MET A 1 -16.52 29.51 -6.44
C MET A 1 -16.33 29.76 -7.93
N LYS A 2 -15.09 30.01 -8.38
CA LYS A 2 -14.76 30.15 -9.81
C LYS A 2 -14.41 28.78 -10.39
N PHE A 3 -14.97 28.45 -11.55
CA PHE A 3 -14.66 27.19 -12.21
C PHE A 3 -13.25 27.16 -12.79
N ASN A 4 -12.58 26.03 -12.63
CA ASN A 4 -11.27 25.77 -13.20
C ASN A 4 -11.41 24.81 -14.39
N LYS A 5 -11.29 25.34 -15.61
CA LYS A 5 -11.40 24.56 -16.85
C LYS A 5 -10.30 23.51 -16.99
N ASP A 6 -9.10 23.77 -16.47
CA ASP A 6 -7.93 22.90 -16.64
C ASP A 6 -8.03 21.64 -15.78
N LYS A 7 -8.87 21.69 -14.74
CA LYS A 7 -9.18 20.55 -13.85
C LYS A 7 -10.40 19.74 -14.29
N CYS A 8 -11.10 20.14 -15.36
CA CYS A 8 -12.33 19.49 -15.80
C CYS A 8 -12.14 18.86 -17.18
N LYS A 9 -12.24 17.53 -17.23
CA LYS A 9 -12.13 16.74 -18.46
C LYS A 9 -13.34 15.84 -18.63
N ILE A 10 -13.60 15.47 -19.87
CA ILE A 10 -14.68 14.55 -20.25
C ILE A 10 -14.09 13.17 -20.50
N LEU A 11 -14.61 12.17 -19.80
CA LEU A 11 -14.30 10.77 -20.07
C LEU A 11 -15.45 10.14 -20.87
N HIS A 12 -15.20 9.85 -22.15
CA HIS A 12 -16.20 9.23 -23.02
C HIS A 12 -16.25 7.71 -22.81
N LEU A 13 -17.25 7.22 -22.10
CA LEU A 13 -17.38 5.80 -21.78
C LEU A 13 -18.03 5.00 -22.92
N GLY A 14 -17.51 3.79 -23.15
CA GLY A 14 -18.04 2.82 -24.10
C GLY A 14 -17.41 2.88 -25.48
N GLN A 15 -17.37 1.72 -26.16
CA GLN A 15 -16.74 1.60 -27.48
C GLN A 15 -17.54 2.28 -28.59
N ASN A 16 -18.87 2.34 -28.45
CA ASN A 16 -19.78 2.94 -29.43
C ASN A 16 -20.03 4.44 -29.18
N ASN A 17 -19.25 5.06 -28.29
CA ASN A 17 -19.42 6.47 -27.97
C ASN A 17 -18.88 7.34 -29.11
N GLN A 18 -19.75 8.17 -29.68
CA GLN A 18 -19.40 9.10 -30.77
C GLN A 18 -18.51 10.29 -30.32
N ARG A 19 -18.13 10.34 -29.04
CA ARG A 19 -17.26 11.36 -28.43
C ARG A 19 -17.71 12.80 -28.70
N PRO A 20 -18.97 13.14 -28.36
CA PRO A 20 -19.47 14.49 -28.58
C PRO A 20 -18.64 15.51 -27.79
N GLN A 21 -18.43 16.69 -28.37
CA GLN A 21 -17.75 17.79 -27.67
C GLN A 21 -18.72 18.48 -26.71
N TYR A 22 -18.23 18.85 -25.53
CA TYR A 22 -19.02 19.62 -24.58
C TYR A 22 -18.32 20.94 -24.26
N ARG A 23 -19.15 21.96 -24.07
CA ARG A 23 -18.73 23.27 -23.61
C ARG A 23 -19.54 23.70 -22.42
N ARG A 24 -18.97 24.61 -21.64
CA ARG A 24 -19.65 25.30 -20.57
C ARG A 24 -19.54 26.81 -20.82
N GLY A 25 -20.64 27.41 -21.27
CA GLY A 25 -20.63 28.77 -21.80
C GLY A 25 -19.78 28.86 -23.06
N SER A 26 -18.78 29.75 -23.06
CA SER A 26 -17.81 29.91 -24.15
C SER A 26 -16.62 28.95 -24.07
N VAL A 27 -16.51 28.12 -23.04
CA VAL A 27 -15.33 27.28 -22.78
C VAL A 27 -15.58 25.84 -23.20
N TRP A 28 -14.82 25.34 -24.17
CA TRP A 28 -14.77 23.92 -24.51
C TRP A 28 -13.98 23.13 -23.47
N LEU A 29 -14.48 21.95 -23.11
CA LEU A 29 -13.81 21.05 -22.16
C LEU A 29 -12.93 20.05 -22.92
N GLY A 30 -11.76 19.76 -22.38
CA GLY A 30 -10.89 18.72 -22.91
C GLY A 30 -11.45 17.33 -22.64
N SER A 31 -11.13 16.36 -23.50
CA SER A 31 -11.43 14.94 -23.26
C SER A 31 -10.24 14.18 -22.70
N SER A 32 -10.50 13.07 -22.02
CA SER A 32 -9.50 12.11 -21.56
C SER A 32 -9.92 10.69 -21.88
N PHE A 33 -8.95 9.78 -21.89
CA PHE A 33 -9.17 8.35 -22.11
C PHE A 33 -9.10 7.54 -20.81
N VAL A 34 -8.46 8.09 -19.79
CA VAL A 34 -8.31 7.44 -18.49
C VAL A 34 -8.36 8.53 -17.44
N GLU A 35 -9.20 8.37 -16.44
CA GLU A 35 -9.24 9.28 -15.29
C GLU A 35 -9.07 8.52 -14.00
N ARG A 36 -8.49 9.19 -13.01
CA ARG A 36 -8.34 8.65 -11.66
C ARG A 36 -9.35 9.32 -10.75
N ASP A 37 -10.19 8.53 -10.12
CA ASP A 37 -11.07 9.00 -9.06
C ASP A 37 -10.93 8.14 -7.81
N LEU A 38 -10.70 8.80 -6.65
CA LEU A 38 -10.47 8.16 -5.35
C LEU A 38 -9.44 7.00 -5.36
N GLY A 39 -8.47 7.05 -6.28
CA GLY A 39 -7.43 6.03 -6.43
C GLY A 39 -7.78 4.88 -7.39
N VAL A 40 -8.94 4.92 -8.03
CA VAL A 40 -9.37 3.98 -9.07
C VAL A 40 -9.11 4.60 -10.44
N LEU A 41 -8.43 3.87 -11.32
CA LEU A 41 -8.31 4.22 -12.73
C LEU A 41 -9.54 3.73 -13.49
N VAL A 42 -10.19 4.65 -14.19
CA VAL A 42 -11.34 4.37 -15.07
C VAL A 42 -10.93 4.66 -16.50
N ASP A 43 -10.81 3.62 -17.30
CA ASP A 43 -10.56 3.70 -18.73
C ASP A 43 -11.88 3.93 -19.50
N ASN A 44 -11.78 4.61 -20.63
CA ASN A 44 -12.91 4.95 -21.49
C ASN A 44 -13.58 3.70 -22.12
N LYS A 45 -12.87 2.57 -22.20
CA LYS A 45 -13.44 1.27 -22.61
C LYS A 45 -13.96 0.43 -21.45
N LEU A 46 -13.91 0.93 -20.20
CA LEU A 46 -14.27 0.20 -18.97
C LEU A 46 -13.46 -1.09 -18.76
N ASN A 47 -12.23 -1.12 -19.27
CA ASN A 47 -11.27 -2.20 -19.10
C ASN A 47 -10.51 -2.04 -17.78
N MET A 48 -10.54 -3.09 -16.96
CA MET A 48 -9.90 -3.11 -15.64
C MET A 48 -8.38 -3.37 -15.68
N SER A 49 -7.82 -3.78 -16.81
CA SER A 49 -6.40 -4.18 -16.94
C SER A 49 -5.41 -3.13 -16.42
N GLN A 50 -5.65 -1.85 -16.73
CA GLN A 50 -4.78 -0.77 -16.26
C GLN A 50 -4.85 -0.59 -14.74
N GLN A 51 -6.05 -0.63 -14.15
CA GLN A 51 -6.23 -0.58 -12.71
C GLN A 51 -5.58 -1.79 -12.03
N CYS A 52 -5.78 -2.99 -12.57
CA CYS A 52 -5.15 -4.22 -12.08
C CYS A 52 -3.62 -4.11 -12.13
N THR A 53 -3.07 -3.61 -13.24
CA THR A 53 -1.62 -3.42 -13.41
C THR A 53 -1.09 -2.40 -12.41
N ALA A 54 -1.79 -1.28 -12.21
CA ALA A 54 -1.41 -0.26 -11.24
C ALA A 54 -1.44 -0.78 -9.80
N ALA A 55 -2.49 -1.54 -9.43
CA ALA A 55 -2.61 -2.17 -8.12
C ALA A 55 -1.52 -3.21 -7.89
N ALA A 56 -1.30 -4.12 -8.85
CA ALA A 56 -0.25 -5.14 -8.79
C ALA A 56 1.14 -4.51 -8.70
N THR A 57 1.43 -3.47 -9.49
CA THR A 57 2.71 -2.75 -9.45
C THR A 57 2.94 -2.10 -8.08
N LYS A 58 1.90 -1.49 -7.50
CA LYS A 58 1.98 -0.90 -6.16
C LYS A 58 2.25 -1.97 -5.10
N ALA A 59 1.54 -3.11 -5.17
CA ALA A 59 1.75 -4.24 -4.26
C ALA A 59 3.17 -4.81 -4.39
N ASN A 60 3.65 -5.04 -5.62
CA ASN A 60 4.99 -5.55 -5.89
C ASN A 60 6.09 -4.62 -5.38
N ARG A 61 5.90 -3.30 -5.47
CA ARG A 61 6.83 -2.32 -4.86
C ARG A 61 6.88 -2.46 -3.34
N ILE A 62 5.74 -2.63 -2.69
CA ILE A 62 5.66 -2.84 -1.23
C ILE A 62 6.33 -4.17 -0.86
N LEU A 63 6.00 -5.25 -1.56
CA LEU A 63 6.60 -6.57 -1.37
C LEU A 63 8.13 -6.51 -1.53
N GLY A 64 8.63 -5.82 -2.56
CA GLY A 64 10.06 -5.63 -2.75
C GLY A 64 10.73 -4.85 -1.61
N CYS A 65 10.04 -3.88 -0.99
CA CYS A 65 10.54 -3.19 0.19
C CYS A 65 10.60 -4.12 1.41
N ILE A 66 9.57 -4.93 1.62
CA ILE A 66 9.51 -5.93 2.71
C ILE A 66 10.63 -6.95 2.53
N HIS A 67 10.80 -7.50 1.33
CA HIS A 67 11.82 -8.51 1.03
C HIS A 67 13.25 -7.98 1.20
N ARG A 68 13.49 -6.72 0.85
CA ARG A 68 14.80 -6.07 1.10
C ARG A 68 15.02 -5.74 2.57
N GLY A 69 13.95 -5.47 3.32
CA GLY A 69 13.95 -5.09 4.75
C GLY A 69 14.17 -6.27 5.69
N ILE A 70 13.51 -7.38 5.42
CA ILE A 70 13.43 -8.56 6.27
C ILE A 70 14.28 -9.67 5.66
N THR A 71 15.39 -10.01 6.30
CA THR A 71 16.35 -10.99 5.76
C THR A 71 15.92 -12.43 5.98
N SER A 72 15.23 -12.70 7.09
CA SER A 72 14.60 -14.00 7.38
C SER A 72 13.56 -13.87 8.50
N ARG A 73 12.62 -14.82 8.51
CA ARG A 73 11.78 -15.16 9.66
C ARG A 73 12.16 -16.58 10.02
N ASP A 74 12.87 -16.75 11.13
CA ASP A 74 13.49 -18.03 11.45
C ASP A 74 13.07 -18.48 12.84
N ARG A 75 12.65 -19.75 12.96
CA ARG A 75 12.35 -20.40 14.25
C ARG A 75 13.62 -20.93 14.93
N ASP A 76 14.69 -21.16 14.17
CA ASP A 76 15.89 -21.87 14.60
C ASP A 76 17.10 -20.94 14.80
N VAL A 77 17.04 -19.68 14.32
CA VAL A 77 18.07 -18.64 14.63
C VAL A 77 18.02 -18.20 16.09
N THR A 78 17.02 -18.61 16.85
CA THR A 78 16.97 -18.40 18.30
C THR A 78 17.70 -19.51 19.04
N SER A 79 19.02 -19.36 19.19
CA SER A 79 19.76 -20.07 20.23
C SER A 79 19.26 -19.64 21.62
N ASP A 80 18.28 -20.38 22.14
CA ASP A 80 18.00 -20.77 23.53
C ASP A 80 18.14 -19.84 24.74
N ARG A 81 18.56 -18.56 24.66
CA ARG A 81 18.92 -17.85 25.91
C ARG A 81 18.48 -16.41 26.14
N THR A 82 17.62 -15.77 25.35
CA THR A 82 17.15 -14.41 25.72
C THR A 82 15.71 -14.06 25.35
N ARG A 83 15.03 -13.43 26.32
CA ARG A 83 13.66 -12.88 26.34
C ARG A 83 13.14 -12.40 24.96
N GLY A 84 12.01 -12.94 24.51
CA GLY A 84 11.30 -12.59 23.26
C GLY A 84 10.18 -13.59 22.93
N ASN A 85 9.40 -13.34 21.88
CA ASN A 85 8.22 -14.14 21.49
C ASN A 85 8.52 -15.42 20.66
N GLY A 86 9.78 -15.83 20.56
CA GLY A 86 10.21 -17.00 19.79
C GLY A 86 10.14 -16.84 18.26
N LEU A 87 9.64 -15.71 17.74
CA LEU A 87 9.49 -15.45 16.31
C LEU A 87 10.09 -14.08 15.95
N LYS A 88 11.42 -14.01 15.88
CA LYS A 88 12.13 -12.77 15.58
C LYS A 88 12.24 -12.51 14.09
N LEU A 89 12.04 -11.25 13.70
CA LEU A 89 12.40 -10.74 12.38
C LEU A 89 13.80 -10.14 12.44
N CYS A 90 14.64 -10.55 11.49
CA CYS A 90 15.99 -10.04 11.33
C CYS A 90 16.01 -8.82 10.42
N GLN A 91 16.60 -7.74 10.93
CA GLN A 91 16.79 -6.50 10.19
C GLN A 91 17.94 -6.63 9.19
N GLY A 92 17.72 -6.24 7.94
CA GLY A 92 18.79 -6.16 6.95
C GLY A 92 19.87 -5.14 7.37
N ARG A 93 21.14 -5.42 7.08
CA ARG A 93 22.22 -4.43 7.27
C ARG A 93 22.24 -3.47 6.08
N PHE A 94 21.75 -2.25 6.27
CA PHE A 94 21.77 -1.21 5.24
C PHE A 94 23.01 -0.32 5.39
N ARG A 95 23.71 -0.09 4.27
CA ARG A 95 24.87 0.82 4.21
C ARG A 95 24.51 2.31 4.24
N LEU A 96 23.26 2.67 3.92
CA LEU A 96 22.81 4.07 3.80
C LEU A 96 21.73 4.37 4.85
N ASP A 97 21.89 5.47 5.58
CA ASP A 97 20.97 5.93 6.63
C ASP A 97 19.54 6.18 6.13
N ILE A 98 19.37 6.45 4.83
CA ILE A 98 18.06 6.66 4.19
C ILE A 98 17.15 5.45 4.41
N ARG A 99 17.71 4.23 4.39
CA ARG A 99 16.91 3.00 4.54
C ARG A 99 16.60 2.67 5.98
N LYS A 100 17.43 3.13 6.92
CA LYS A 100 17.33 2.87 8.37
C LYS A 100 16.03 3.39 8.98
N PHE A 101 15.44 4.42 8.39
CA PHE A 101 14.19 5.04 8.87
C PHE A 101 12.93 4.59 8.12
N TYR A 102 13.04 3.64 7.19
CA TYR A 102 11.85 3.13 6.49
C TYR A 102 10.87 2.46 7.44
N PHE A 103 9.59 2.50 7.07
CA PHE A 103 8.53 1.88 7.84
C PHE A 103 8.79 0.39 8.08
N THR A 104 9.30 -0.33 7.07
CA THR A 104 9.65 -1.75 7.17
C THR A 104 10.69 -2.03 8.25
N GLU A 105 11.64 -1.11 8.45
CA GLU A 105 12.67 -1.22 9.49
C GLU A 105 12.12 -0.95 10.89
N ARG A 106 11.27 0.08 11.02
CA ARG A 106 10.64 0.43 12.29
C ARG A 106 9.72 -0.68 12.79
N VAL A 107 8.96 -1.30 11.89
CA VAL A 107 8.02 -2.39 12.22
C VAL A 107 8.72 -3.61 12.80
N ILE A 108 9.96 -3.91 12.39
CA ILE A 108 10.73 -5.07 12.91
C ILE A 108 10.92 -4.96 14.43
N LYS A 109 11.25 -3.77 14.94
CA LYS A 109 11.41 -3.54 16.38
C LYS A 109 10.10 -3.74 17.14
N HIS A 110 8.99 -3.25 16.60
CA HIS A 110 7.67 -3.42 17.21
C HIS A 110 7.23 -4.89 17.18
N TRP A 111 7.41 -5.57 16.05
CA TRP A 111 7.14 -7.00 15.91
C TRP A 111 7.89 -7.84 16.94
N ASN A 112 9.19 -7.60 17.12
CA ASN A 112 10.02 -8.33 18.07
C ASN A 112 9.64 -8.08 19.55
N ARG A 113 8.81 -7.07 19.83
CA ARG A 113 8.27 -6.76 21.16
C ARG A 113 6.85 -7.27 21.38
N LEU A 114 6.16 -7.73 20.34
CA LEU A 114 4.81 -8.26 20.47
C LEU A 114 4.79 -9.52 21.36
N PRO A 115 3.75 -9.72 22.19
CA PRO A 115 3.56 -10.98 22.91
C PRO A 115 3.39 -12.16 21.94
N ARG A 116 3.78 -13.35 22.38
CA ARG A 116 3.74 -14.56 21.53
C ARG A 116 2.32 -14.94 21.14
N GLU A 117 1.37 -14.77 22.04
CA GLU A 117 -0.05 -15.05 21.85
C GLU A 117 -0.64 -14.19 20.73
N VAL A 118 -0.17 -12.94 20.65
CA VAL A 118 -0.54 -12.04 19.56
C VAL A 118 0.08 -12.53 18.25
N VAL A 119 1.38 -12.82 18.24
CA VAL A 119 2.08 -13.25 17.01
C VAL A 119 1.59 -14.59 16.47
N GLU A 120 1.20 -15.52 17.34
CA GLU A 120 0.71 -16.86 16.99
C GLU A 120 -0.81 -16.94 16.83
N SER A 121 -1.49 -15.78 16.71
CA SER A 121 -2.93 -15.73 16.47
C SER A 121 -3.35 -16.58 15.24
N PRO A 122 -4.42 -17.39 15.34
CA PRO A 122 -4.81 -18.36 14.31
C PRO A 122 -5.45 -17.70 13.08
N SER A 123 -5.86 -16.44 13.17
CA SER A 123 -6.44 -15.69 12.06
C SER A 123 -6.11 -14.20 12.15
N LEU A 124 -6.25 -13.50 11.02
CA LEU A 124 -6.05 -12.06 10.96
C LEU A 124 -7.06 -11.30 11.83
N GLU A 125 -8.28 -11.82 11.98
CA GLU A 125 -9.30 -11.18 12.81
C GLU A 125 -8.95 -11.23 14.30
N VAL A 126 -8.45 -12.39 14.76
CA VAL A 126 -7.99 -12.58 16.14
C VAL A 126 -6.72 -11.77 16.41
N PHE A 127 -5.86 -11.60 15.40
CA PHE A 127 -4.61 -10.83 15.49
C PHE A 127 -4.82 -9.30 15.65
N LYS A 128 -5.79 -8.71 14.94
CA LYS A 128 -5.94 -7.25 14.84
C LYS A 128 -6.19 -6.57 16.20
N ARG A 129 -7.18 -7.05 16.95
CA ARG A 129 -7.60 -6.41 18.22
C ARG A 129 -6.45 -6.35 19.25
N PRO A 130 -5.72 -7.44 19.54
CA PRO A 130 -4.60 -7.40 20.46
C PRO A 130 -3.43 -6.55 19.97
N VAL A 131 -3.12 -6.59 18.67
CA VAL A 131 -2.06 -5.74 18.10
C VAL A 131 -2.37 -4.27 18.26
N ASP A 132 -3.60 -3.85 18.01
CA ASP A 132 -3.99 -2.44 18.14
C ASP A 132 -3.85 -1.94 19.59
N VAL A 133 -4.16 -2.80 20.57
CA VAL A 133 -3.94 -2.50 21.99
C VAL A 133 -2.45 -2.37 22.29
N VAL A 134 -1.66 -3.37 21.90
CA VAL A 134 -0.22 -3.42 22.17
C VAL A 134 0.52 -2.26 21.48
N LEU A 135 0.11 -1.88 20.26
CA LEU A 135 0.74 -0.78 19.52
C LEU A 135 0.43 0.59 20.12
N ARG A 136 -0.73 0.79 20.77
CA ARG A 136 -1.04 2.06 21.48
C ARG A 136 -0.07 2.31 22.62
N ASP A 137 0.38 1.26 23.31
CA ASP A 137 1.29 1.36 24.44
C ASP A 137 2.77 1.44 24.01
N MET A 138 3.06 1.26 22.71
CA MET A 138 4.42 1.24 22.15
C MET A 138 4.84 2.54 21.45
N VAL A 139 3.93 3.49 21.25
CA VAL A 139 4.13 4.81 20.61
C VAL A 139 4.28 5.88 21.68
#